data_AF-A0A9D0HFC9-F1
#
_entry.id   AF-A0A9D0HFC9-F1
#
_cell.length_a   1.000
_cell.length_b   1.000
_cell.length_c   1.000
_cell.angle_alpha   90.00
_cell.angle_beta   90.00
_cell.angle_gamma   90.00
#
_symmetry.space_group_name_H-M   'P 1'
#
loop_
_entity.id
_entity.type
_entity.pdbx_description
1 polymer ?
#
loop_
_entity_poly.entity_id
_entity_poly.type
_entity_poly.pdbx_seq_one_letter_code
_entity_poly.pdbx_strand_id
1 'polypeptide(L)'
;MPRRVAASYLAPAVLALFGFVAGALGAAAYKRNQASERWRALRVEHVGVKGQSTRTRLIFDDAKLPVQAVDVLRSPEGVAERAHVAVRGGVELTVFYERGRQPSSLRSDDGTKAVFTYKGNRARVVLLGVDGRELGNQVVHVPVAHRAPLRLARRTAVPSRRQPSWWQQLSLVGQAHAGEKGAPPKEDPQVTVQREVQLMLAVSLPDKGAQPGAAEVEASCAPFTCLPRLTSMLVPSEQRVRIAVIASTRRSKLGAAPSAEQLVAFEKVAREERQQAARVLRDAKGVIAILGITASACKSLQLQLPVCVSALRRPAAVAAAVHAIDEFDTRFGRSETE
;
A
#
# COMPACT_ATOMS: atom_id res chain seq x y z
N MET A 1 -58.24 -44.73 5.33
CA MET A 1 -56.97 -44.12 5.79
C MET A 1 -56.03 -43.92 4.60
N PRO A 2 -55.70 -42.68 4.22
CA PRO A 2 -54.43 -42.44 3.53
C PRO A 2 -53.70 -41.25 4.16
N ARG A 3 -52.64 -41.52 4.91
CA ARG A 3 -51.58 -40.56 5.26
C ARG A 3 -50.31 -41.10 4.64
N ARG A 4 -49.86 -40.53 3.50
CA ARG A 4 -48.48 -40.61 2.96
C ARG A 4 -48.43 -40.01 1.54
N VAL A 5 -48.43 -38.68 1.41
CA VAL A 5 -47.99 -38.02 0.15
C VAL A 5 -47.21 -36.71 0.39
N ALA A 6 -47.25 -36.10 1.57
CA ALA A 6 -46.70 -34.74 1.76
C ALA A 6 -45.17 -34.61 1.97
N ALA A 7 -44.39 -35.70 1.97
CA ALA A 7 -42.97 -35.63 2.36
C ALA A 7 -41.97 -35.42 1.19
N SER A 8 -42.37 -35.62 -0.07
CA SER A 8 -41.40 -35.75 -1.17
C SER A 8 -40.96 -34.43 -1.84
N TYR A 9 -41.62 -33.30 -1.55
CA TYR A 9 -41.29 -32.01 -2.19
C TYR A 9 -40.52 -31.03 -1.29
N LEU A 10 -40.40 -31.31 0.01
CA LEU A 10 -39.68 -30.43 0.94
C LEU A 10 -38.16 -30.63 0.88
N ALA A 11 -37.68 -31.87 0.68
CA ALA A 11 -36.26 -32.17 0.63
C ALA A 11 -35.47 -31.45 -0.50
N PRO A 12 -35.94 -31.39 -1.76
CA PRO A 12 -35.20 -30.70 -2.83
C PRO A 12 -35.23 -29.17 -2.69
N ALA A 13 -36.30 -28.59 -2.15
CA ALA A 13 -36.40 -27.15 -1.92
C ALA A 13 -35.43 -26.68 -0.83
N VAL A 14 -35.28 -27.47 0.24
CA VAL A 14 -34.33 -27.21 1.32
C VAL A 14 -32.88 -27.30 0.81
N LEU A 15 -32.55 -28.33 0.02
CA LEU A 15 -31.21 -28.47 -0.59
C LEU A 15 -30.87 -27.33 -1.56
N ALA A 16 -31.82 -26.87 -2.37
CA ALA A 16 -31.61 -25.74 -3.28
C ALA A 16 -31.36 -24.41 -2.53
N LEU A 17 -32.08 -24.17 -1.43
CA LEU A 17 -31.89 -23.01 -0.56
C LEU A 17 -30.53 -23.03 0.14
N PHE A 18 -30.11 -24.16 0.69
CA PHE A 18 -28.78 -24.30 1.29
C PHE A 18 -27.65 -24.16 0.26
N GLY A 19 -27.82 -24.68 -0.95
CA GLY A 19 -26.85 -24.51 -2.05
C GLY A 19 -26.67 -23.05 -2.46
N PHE A 20 -27.74 -22.26 -2.53
CA PHE A 20 -27.66 -20.84 -2.89
C PHE A 20 -27.01 -20.00 -1.78
N VAL A 21 -27.33 -20.28 -0.51
CA VAL A 21 -26.72 -19.58 0.63
C VAL A 21 -25.24 -19.92 0.76
N ALA A 22 -24.86 -21.20 0.62
CA ALA A 22 -23.46 -21.63 0.62
C ALA A 22 -22.68 -21.03 -0.56
N GLY A 23 -23.27 -20.97 -1.76
CA GLY A 23 -22.68 -20.34 -2.94
C GLY A 23 -22.48 -18.83 -2.77
N ALA A 24 -23.46 -18.12 -2.19
CA ALA A 24 -23.36 -16.68 -1.93
C ALA A 24 -22.31 -16.36 -0.85
N LEU A 25 -22.25 -17.17 0.23
CA LEU A 25 -21.24 -17.04 1.28
C LEU A 25 -19.83 -17.38 0.75
N GLY A 26 -19.71 -18.43 -0.07
CA GLY A 26 -18.47 -18.80 -0.74
C GLY A 26 -17.96 -17.71 -1.69
N ALA A 27 -18.83 -17.11 -2.49
CA ALA A 27 -18.47 -16.00 -3.38
C ALA A 27 -18.09 -14.72 -2.61
N ALA A 28 -18.75 -14.45 -1.48
CA ALA A 28 -18.39 -13.33 -0.61
C ALA A 28 -17.05 -13.55 0.11
N ALA A 29 -16.77 -14.77 0.58
CA ALA A 29 -15.50 -15.16 1.17
C ALA A 29 -14.35 -15.14 0.15
N TYR A 30 -14.59 -15.65 -1.07
CA TYR A 30 -13.63 -15.60 -2.16
C TYR A 30 -13.33 -14.16 -2.61
N LYS A 31 -14.34 -13.28 -2.69
CA LYS A 31 -14.13 -11.84 -2.93
C LYS A 31 -13.35 -11.16 -1.81
N ARG A 32 -13.58 -11.53 -0.54
CA ARG A 32 -12.78 -11.04 0.60
C ARG A 32 -11.33 -11.53 0.53
N ASN A 33 -11.09 -12.79 0.14
CA ASN A 33 -9.74 -13.32 -0.02
C ASN A 33 -9.00 -12.70 -1.21
N GLN A 34 -9.66 -12.45 -2.34
CA GLN A 34 -9.04 -11.70 -3.44
C GLN A 34 -8.75 -10.24 -3.07
N ALA A 35 -9.60 -9.61 -2.24
CA ALA A 35 -9.32 -8.27 -1.74
C ALA A 35 -8.10 -8.27 -0.80
N SER A 36 -7.95 -9.31 0.03
CA SER A 36 -6.85 -9.46 0.98
C SER A 36 -5.52 -9.92 0.35
N GLU A 37 -5.45 -10.21 -0.95
CA GLU A 37 -4.16 -10.36 -1.64
C GLU A 37 -3.60 -9.02 -2.13
N ARG A 38 -4.45 -7.99 -2.32
CA ARG A 38 -4.05 -6.73 -2.96
C ARG A 38 -3.12 -5.86 -2.11
N TRP A 39 -3.21 -5.91 -0.79
CA TRP A 39 -2.29 -5.18 0.09
C TRP A 39 -0.93 -5.86 0.25
N ARG A 40 -0.82 -7.18 0.03
CA ARG A 40 0.47 -7.90 -0.01
C ARG A 40 1.34 -7.45 -1.18
N ALA A 41 0.72 -6.81 -2.16
CA ALA A 41 1.35 -6.18 -3.30
C ALA A 41 1.73 -4.71 -3.05
N LEU A 42 1.45 -4.12 -1.88
CA LEU A 42 1.86 -2.74 -1.58
C LEU A 42 3.25 -2.73 -0.95
N ARG A 43 4.22 -2.13 -1.63
CA ARG A 43 5.57 -1.89 -1.11
C ARG A 43 5.76 -0.42 -0.78
N VAL A 44 6.47 -0.12 0.30
CA VAL A 44 6.80 1.24 0.70
C VAL A 44 8.32 1.40 0.72
N GLU A 45 8.82 2.37 -0.03
CA GLU A 45 10.23 2.77 -0.05
C GLU A 45 10.31 4.19 0.51
N HIS A 46 11.09 4.40 1.57
CA HIS A 46 11.27 5.70 2.20
C HIS A 46 12.73 6.12 2.09
N VAL A 47 12.94 7.36 1.65
CA VAL A 47 14.25 8.01 1.59
C VAL A 47 14.18 9.35 2.30
N GLY A 48 15.16 9.60 3.15
CA GLY A 48 15.29 10.84 3.92
C GLY A 48 15.14 10.61 5.42
N VAL A 49 15.49 11.64 6.19
CA VAL A 49 15.43 11.65 7.64
C VAL A 49 14.59 12.83 8.12
N LYS A 50 14.09 12.74 9.36
CA LYS A 50 13.32 13.82 9.99
C LYS A 50 14.12 15.13 9.98
N GLY A 51 13.47 16.23 9.61
CA GLY A 51 14.12 17.54 9.48
C GLY A 51 14.80 17.79 8.13
N GLN A 52 14.70 16.85 7.19
CA GLN A 52 15.08 17.02 5.79
C GLN A 52 13.89 16.73 4.88
N SER A 53 13.99 17.12 3.61
CA SER A 53 13.00 16.71 2.62
C SER A 53 12.98 15.18 2.51
N THR A 54 11.79 14.60 2.59
CA THR A 54 11.61 13.14 2.54
C THR A 54 10.85 12.75 1.29
N ARG A 55 11.23 11.61 0.71
CA ARG A 55 10.59 11.01 -0.46
C ARG A 55 10.07 9.65 -0.04
N THR A 56 8.76 9.43 -0.20
CA THR A 56 8.15 8.12 0.12
C THR A 56 7.37 7.60 -1.07
N ARG A 57 7.84 6.47 -1.60
CA ARG A 57 7.24 5.80 -2.75
C ARG A 57 6.42 4.60 -2.28
N LEU A 58 5.14 4.61 -2.61
CA LEU A 58 4.23 3.48 -2.52
C LEU A 58 4.18 2.81 -3.90
N ILE A 59 4.47 1.52 -3.97
CA ILE A 59 4.46 0.72 -5.21
C ILE A 59 3.36 -0.32 -5.07
N PHE A 60 2.49 -0.40 -6.08
CA PHE A 60 1.42 -1.37 -6.17
C PHE A 60 1.82 -2.48 -7.16
N ASP A 61 2.25 -3.63 -6.64
CA ASP A 61 2.68 -4.80 -7.42
C ASP A 61 1.49 -5.51 -8.12
N ASP A 62 0.25 -5.21 -7.75
CA ASP A 62 -0.94 -5.74 -8.45
C ASP A 62 -1.09 -5.04 -9.79
N ALA A 63 -0.66 -5.73 -10.85
CA ALA A 63 -0.76 -5.24 -12.21
C ALA A 63 -2.19 -4.82 -12.59
N LYS A 64 -3.24 -5.35 -11.96
CA LYS A 64 -4.64 -5.00 -12.25
C LYS A 64 -5.02 -3.60 -11.77
N LEU A 65 -4.26 -3.02 -10.83
CA LEU A 65 -4.53 -1.68 -10.34
C LEU A 65 -4.15 -0.63 -11.40
N PRO A 66 -4.97 0.42 -11.57
CA PRO A 66 -4.69 1.49 -12.52
C PRO A 66 -3.54 2.39 -12.06
N VAL A 67 -3.31 2.49 -10.75
CA VAL A 67 -2.18 3.22 -10.14
C VAL A 67 -1.09 2.21 -9.83
N GLN A 68 0.11 2.43 -10.37
CA GLN A 68 1.26 1.54 -10.21
C GLN A 68 2.22 2.04 -9.12
N ALA A 69 2.38 3.35 -8.99
CA ALA A 69 3.14 3.93 -7.89
C ALA A 69 2.64 5.34 -7.54
N VAL A 70 2.82 5.71 -6.27
CA VAL A 70 2.63 7.08 -5.76
C VAL A 70 3.85 7.45 -4.95
N ASP A 71 4.55 8.49 -5.37
CA ASP A 71 5.77 8.98 -4.76
C ASP A 71 5.54 10.37 -4.17
N VAL A 72 5.48 10.45 -2.84
CA VAL A 72 5.17 11.67 -2.11
C VAL A 72 6.46 12.32 -1.62
N LEU A 73 6.71 13.53 -2.08
CA LEU A 73 7.75 14.42 -1.59
C LEU A 73 7.19 15.34 -0.50
N ARG A 74 7.91 15.41 0.62
CA ARG A 74 7.56 16.26 1.76
C ARG A 74 8.72 17.16 2.13
N SER A 75 8.39 18.36 2.58
CA SER A 75 9.32 19.34 3.11
C SER A 75 10.00 18.86 4.40
N PRO A 76 11.06 19.53 4.87
CA PRO A 76 11.67 19.30 6.19
C PRO A 76 10.69 19.31 7.36
N GLU A 77 9.63 20.12 7.27
CA GLU A 77 8.55 20.24 8.25
C GLU A 77 7.54 19.07 8.15
N GLY A 78 7.75 18.14 7.21
CA GLY A 78 6.86 17.02 6.96
C GLY A 78 5.57 17.42 6.24
N VAL A 79 5.58 18.52 5.49
CA VAL A 79 4.43 18.99 4.72
C VAL A 79 4.52 18.41 3.31
N ALA A 80 3.45 17.82 2.77
CA ALA A 80 3.47 17.33 1.39
C ALA A 80 3.58 18.52 0.42
N GLU A 81 4.52 18.47 -0.51
CA GLU A 81 4.79 19.53 -1.49
C GLU A 81 4.41 19.09 -2.90
N ARG A 82 4.79 17.86 -3.24
CA ARG A 82 4.61 17.26 -4.56
C ARG A 82 4.36 15.77 -4.42
N ALA A 83 3.58 15.21 -5.31
CA ALA A 83 3.57 13.76 -5.50
C ALA A 83 3.64 13.39 -6.98
N HIS A 84 4.43 12.37 -7.31
CA HIS A 84 4.47 11.78 -8.64
C HIS A 84 3.63 10.51 -8.65
N VAL A 85 2.82 10.31 -9.67
CA VAL A 85 1.97 9.15 -9.83
C VAL A 85 2.31 8.46 -11.13
N ALA A 86 2.73 7.21 -11.03
CA ALA A 86 2.83 6.32 -12.18
C ALA A 86 1.50 5.58 -12.34
N VAL A 87 0.91 5.74 -13.51
CA VAL A 87 -0.36 5.12 -13.89
C VAL A 87 -0.10 4.09 -14.97
N ARG A 88 -0.90 3.03 -14.96
CA ARG A 88 -0.85 1.98 -15.98
C ARG A 88 -0.97 2.56 -17.38
N GLY A 89 -0.10 2.09 -18.27
CA GLY A 89 0.03 2.62 -19.64
C GLY A 89 1.13 3.67 -19.78
N GLY A 90 2.01 3.83 -18.78
CA GLY A 90 3.17 4.72 -18.84
C GLY A 90 2.84 6.19 -18.66
N VAL A 91 1.62 6.52 -18.21
CA VAL A 91 1.23 7.90 -17.93
C VAL A 91 1.78 8.31 -16.58
N GLU A 92 2.60 9.35 -16.56
CA GLU A 92 3.05 9.97 -15.33
C GLU A 92 2.29 11.28 -15.07
N LEU A 93 1.93 11.49 -13.81
CA LEU A 93 1.22 12.68 -13.38
C LEU A 93 1.90 13.27 -12.16
N THR A 94 1.96 14.59 -12.12
CA THR A 94 2.49 15.34 -10.98
C THR A 94 1.37 16.07 -10.26
N VAL A 95 1.25 15.79 -8.96
CA VAL A 95 0.34 16.46 -8.03
C VAL A 95 1.09 17.53 -7.27
N PHE A 96 0.49 18.70 -7.14
CA PHE A 96 1.04 19.83 -6.38
C PHE A 96 0.16 20.15 -5.18
N TYR A 97 0.80 20.62 -4.10
CA TYR A 97 0.15 21.00 -2.84
C TYR A 97 0.39 22.49 -2.56
N GLU A 98 -0.39 23.38 -3.16
CA GLU A 98 -0.33 24.79 -2.78
C GLU A 98 -0.96 24.97 -1.40
N ARG A 99 -0.21 25.53 -0.44
CA ARG A 99 -0.62 25.74 0.97
C ARG A 99 -0.70 24.44 1.79
N GLY A 100 -0.01 23.39 1.33
CA GLY A 100 0.60 22.36 2.17
C GLY A 100 -0.30 21.25 2.69
N ARG A 101 -1.57 21.15 2.32
CA ARG A 101 -2.44 20.10 2.91
C ARG A 101 -3.43 19.42 1.99
N GLN A 102 -3.86 20.05 0.90
CA GLN A 102 -4.68 19.41 -0.13
C GLN A 102 -3.94 19.48 -1.46
N PRO A 103 -4.11 18.46 -2.31
CA PRO A 103 -3.73 18.59 -3.70
C PRO A 103 -4.46 19.78 -4.34
N SER A 104 -3.72 20.77 -4.82
CA SER A 104 -4.25 21.98 -5.46
C SER A 104 -4.33 21.84 -6.98
N SER A 105 -3.41 21.06 -7.56
CA SER A 105 -3.43 20.78 -8.99
C SER A 105 -2.79 19.45 -9.35
N LEU A 106 -3.14 18.95 -10.52
CA LEU A 106 -2.61 17.75 -11.17
C LEU A 106 -2.14 18.17 -12.56
N ARG A 107 -0.96 17.73 -12.96
CA ARG A 107 -0.37 18.04 -14.26
C ARG A 107 0.15 16.76 -14.92
N SER A 108 -0.04 16.62 -16.22
CA SER A 108 0.62 15.58 -17.02
C SER A 108 1.86 16.13 -17.73
N ASP A 109 2.67 15.23 -18.26
CA ASP A 109 3.93 15.57 -18.92
C ASP A 109 3.75 16.41 -20.19
N ASP A 110 2.60 16.29 -20.87
CA ASP A 110 2.23 17.12 -22.01
C ASP A 110 1.91 18.58 -21.64
N GLY A 111 1.85 18.90 -20.35
CA GLY A 111 1.58 20.23 -19.84
C GLY A 111 0.11 20.51 -19.51
N THR A 112 -0.84 19.62 -19.86
CA THR A 112 -2.24 19.79 -19.47
C THR A 112 -2.39 19.71 -17.94
N LYS A 113 -3.35 20.46 -17.40
CA LYS A 113 -3.47 20.68 -15.96
C LYS A 113 -4.93 20.60 -15.49
N ALA A 114 -5.15 20.01 -14.32
CA ALA A 114 -6.40 20.12 -13.57
C ALA A 114 -6.14 20.93 -12.30
N VAL A 115 -6.96 21.95 -12.04
CA VAL A 115 -6.91 22.77 -10.82
C VAL A 115 -8.13 22.47 -9.96
N PHE A 116 -7.91 22.30 -8.65
CA PHE A 116 -8.93 21.89 -7.71
C PHE A 116 -9.30 23.01 -6.74
N THR A 117 -10.60 23.21 -6.54
CA THR A 117 -11.12 24.03 -5.43
C THR A 117 -12.16 23.24 -4.65
N TYR A 118 -12.03 23.20 -3.34
CA TYR A 118 -12.84 22.33 -2.48
C TYR A 118 -13.91 23.12 -1.71
N LYS A 119 -15.17 22.66 -1.78
CA LYS A 119 -16.30 23.21 -1.01
C LYS A 119 -17.10 22.08 -0.39
N GLY A 120 -16.82 21.77 0.88
CA GLY A 120 -17.52 20.72 1.63
C GLY A 120 -17.27 19.33 1.06
N ASN A 121 -18.31 18.70 0.52
CA ASN A 121 -18.28 17.41 -0.16
C ASN A 121 -18.19 17.53 -1.69
N ARG A 122 -17.90 18.72 -2.22
CA ARG A 122 -17.76 18.97 -3.65
C ARG A 122 -16.35 19.48 -3.96
N ALA A 123 -15.83 19.06 -5.10
CA ALA A 123 -14.60 19.59 -5.68
C ALA A 123 -14.95 20.20 -7.04
N ARG A 124 -14.59 21.47 -7.25
CA ARG A 124 -14.58 22.10 -8.56
C ARG A 124 -13.26 21.75 -9.23
N VAL A 125 -13.33 21.22 -10.44
CA VAL A 125 -12.20 20.84 -11.27
C VAL A 125 -12.21 21.72 -12.49
N VAL A 126 -11.17 22.53 -12.67
CA VAL A 126 -10.96 23.32 -13.89
C VAL A 126 -9.86 22.64 -14.68
N LEU A 127 -10.17 22.21 -15.90
CA LEU A 127 -9.23 21.59 -16.83
C LEU A 127 -8.66 22.65 -17.75
N LEU A 128 -7.33 22.68 -17.84
CA LEU A 128 -6.57 23.63 -18.63
C LEU A 128 -5.76 22.89 -19.70
N GLY A 129 -5.73 23.46 -20.90
CA GLY A 129 -4.87 23.02 -21.99
C GLY A 129 -3.39 23.37 -21.74
N VAL A 130 -2.54 22.96 -22.67
CA VAL A 130 -1.08 23.25 -22.63
C VAL A 130 -0.81 24.76 -22.69
N ASP A 131 -1.67 25.50 -23.38
CA ASP A 131 -1.68 26.96 -23.51
C ASP A 131 -2.27 27.68 -22.29
N GLY A 132 -2.72 26.93 -21.28
CA GLY A 132 -3.37 27.47 -20.09
C GLY A 132 -4.83 27.89 -20.30
N ARG A 133 -5.41 27.67 -21.49
CA ARG A 133 -6.83 27.97 -21.72
C ARG A 133 -7.72 26.97 -21.02
N GLU A 134 -8.85 27.46 -20.51
CA GLU A 134 -9.87 26.60 -19.89
C GLU A 134 -10.55 25.73 -20.96
N LEU A 135 -10.38 24.41 -20.82
CA LEU A 135 -11.04 23.40 -21.67
C LEU A 135 -12.40 23.00 -21.10
N GLY A 136 -12.60 23.20 -19.79
CA GLY A 136 -13.86 22.98 -19.14
C GLY A 136 -13.77 23.02 -17.62
N ASN A 137 -14.92 23.15 -16.98
CA ASN A 137 -15.03 23.26 -15.54
C ASN A 137 -16.21 22.42 -15.06
N GLN A 138 -15.93 21.52 -14.12
CA GLN A 138 -16.92 20.59 -13.59
C GLN A 138 -16.91 20.59 -12.07
N VAL A 139 -18.11 20.62 -11.48
CA VAL A 139 -18.28 20.33 -10.06
C VAL A 139 -18.54 18.84 -9.89
N VAL A 140 -17.66 18.17 -9.15
CA VAL A 140 -17.73 16.73 -8.86
C VAL A 140 -18.08 16.54 -7.39
N HIS A 141 -19.04 15.66 -7.12
CA HIS A 141 -19.33 15.23 -5.76
C HIS A 141 -18.27 14.23 -5.28
N VAL A 142 -17.59 14.55 -4.18
CA VAL A 142 -16.52 13.72 -3.61
C VAL A 142 -17.12 12.49 -2.94
N PRO A 143 -16.82 11.26 -3.44
CA PRO A 143 -17.25 10.01 -2.82
C PRO A 143 -16.82 9.93 -1.35
N VAL A 144 -17.64 9.29 -0.50
CA VAL A 144 -17.42 9.23 0.95
C VAL A 144 -16.02 8.71 1.30
N ALA A 145 -15.56 7.68 0.61
CA ALA A 145 -14.22 7.10 0.77
C ALA A 145 -13.08 8.11 0.53
N HIS A 146 -13.31 9.14 -0.29
CA HIS A 146 -12.32 10.17 -0.63
C HIS A 146 -12.46 11.43 0.25
N ARG A 147 -13.58 11.57 0.97
CA ARG A 147 -13.83 12.76 1.80
C ARG A 147 -12.87 12.87 2.97
N ALA A 148 -12.56 11.80 3.68
CA ALA A 148 -11.65 11.86 4.83
C ALA A 148 -10.22 12.25 4.41
N PRO A 149 -9.62 11.64 3.37
CA PRO A 149 -8.34 12.08 2.80
C PRO A 149 -8.35 13.57 2.41
N LEU A 150 -9.45 14.07 1.84
CA LEU A 150 -9.55 15.46 1.39
C LEU A 150 -9.99 16.45 2.49
N ARG A 151 -10.74 16.05 3.53
CA ARG A 151 -11.24 16.93 4.61
C ARG A 151 -10.18 17.30 5.64
N LEU A 152 -9.27 16.38 5.95
CA LEU A 152 -8.39 16.50 7.12
C LEU A 152 -7.29 17.57 6.96
N ALA A 153 -7.17 18.15 5.79
CA ALA A 153 -6.30 19.28 5.52
C ALA A 153 -6.77 20.61 6.14
N ARG A 154 -8.05 20.75 6.49
CA ARG A 154 -8.61 22.00 7.05
C ARG A 154 -8.46 22.13 8.57
N ARG A 155 -8.15 21.05 9.29
CA ARG A 155 -7.96 21.13 10.74
C ARG A 155 -6.57 21.67 11.06
N THR A 156 -6.56 22.93 11.51
CA THR A 156 -5.56 23.58 12.36
C THR A 156 -4.69 22.62 13.16
N ALA A 157 -3.43 23.02 13.39
CA ALA A 157 -2.48 22.36 14.28
C ALA A 157 -3.20 21.64 15.42
N VAL A 158 -3.17 20.30 15.39
CA VAL A 158 -3.69 19.53 16.52
C VAL A 158 -2.69 19.80 17.65
N PRO A 159 -3.09 20.44 18.76
CA PRO A 159 -2.25 20.45 19.93
C PRO A 159 -2.04 18.99 20.34
N SER A 160 -0.79 18.59 20.52
CA SER A 160 -0.43 17.35 21.16
C SER A 160 -1.08 17.30 22.56
N ARG A 161 -2.27 16.70 22.69
CA ARG A 161 -2.91 16.54 24.00
C ARG A 161 -3.83 15.33 24.05
N ARG A 162 -3.23 14.17 24.34
CA ARG A 162 -3.38 13.36 25.55
C ARG A 162 -2.82 11.98 25.22
N GLN A 163 -1.62 11.72 25.74
CA GLN A 163 -1.10 10.37 25.85
C GLN A 163 -2.13 9.51 26.60
N PRO A 164 -2.49 8.32 26.10
CA PRO A 164 -2.94 7.25 26.98
C PRO A 164 -1.81 6.99 27.98
N SER A 165 -2.17 6.83 29.27
CA SER A 165 -1.23 6.56 30.34
C SER A 165 -0.38 5.32 30.03
N TRP A 166 0.92 5.46 30.24
CA TRP A 166 1.98 4.49 29.91
C TRP A 166 1.82 3.08 30.53
N TRP A 167 0.86 2.87 31.43
CA TRP A 167 0.59 1.58 32.07
C TRP A 167 -0.25 0.61 31.23
N GLN A 168 -0.89 1.05 30.14
CA GLN A 168 -1.71 0.17 29.28
C GLN A 168 -0.94 -0.48 28.11
N GLN A 169 0.39 -0.33 28.04
CA GLN A 169 1.21 -0.84 26.92
C GLN A 169 2.16 -2.00 27.28
N LEU A 170 2.11 -2.53 28.50
CA LEU A 170 3.05 -3.57 28.96
C LEU A 170 2.59 -5.03 28.72
N SER A 171 1.51 -5.26 27.95
CA SER A 171 1.05 -6.62 27.64
C SER A 171 1.13 -6.88 26.14
N LEU A 172 2.26 -7.41 25.65
CA LEU A 172 2.29 -8.40 24.54
C LEU A 172 3.69 -8.93 24.20
N VAL A 173 4.79 -8.24 24.54
CA VAL A 173 6.16 -8.77 24.27
C VAL A 173 6.61 -9.83 25.29
N GLY A 174 5.92 -9.93 26.44
CA GLY A 174 6.16 -10.97 27.44
C GLY A 174 5.86 -12.40 26.96
N GLN A 175 5.06 -12.60 25.91
CA GLN A 175 4.61 -13.95 25.52
C GLN A 175 5.61 -14.74 24.66
N ALA A 176 6.63 -14.12 24.07
CA ALA A 176 7.74 -14.85 23.43
C ALA A 176 8.81 -15.34 24.43
N HIS A 177 8.85 -14.74 25.63
CA HIS A 177 9.75 -15.12 26.72
C HIS A 177 9.07 -15.84 27.89
N ALA A 178 7.73 -15.85 27.96
CA ALA A 178 6.95 -16.47 29.03
C ALA A 178 6.30 -17.81 28.63
N GLY A 179 6.87 -18.53 27.67
CA GLY A 179 6.64 -19.97 27.54
C GLY A 179 7.63 -20.71 28.42
N GLU A 180 7.12 -21.41 29.44
CA GLU A 180 7.81 -22.39 30.28
C GLU A 180 8.77 -21.88 31.36
N LYS A 181 8.20 -21.33 32.44
CA LYS A 181 8.74 -21.65 33.77
C LYS A 181 8.31 -23.08 34.13
N GLY A 182 9.09 -24.09 33.74
CA GLY A 182 8.76 -25.45 34.19
C GLY A 182 9.33 -26.66 33.47
N ALA A 183 10.47 -26.59 32.77
CA ALA A 183 11.32 -27.74 32.46
C ALA A 183 12.62 -27.24 31.82
N PRO A 184 13.80 -27.88 32.03
CA PRO A 184 14.96 -27.57 31.23
C PRO A 184 14.72 -28.05 29.79
N PRO A 185 14.68 -27.17 28.77
CA PRO A 185 14.69 -27.63 27.39
C PRO A 185 16.06 -28.29 27.16
N LYS A 186 16.05 -29.58 26.80
CA LYS A 186 17.27 -30.33 26.46
C LYS A 186 17.93 -29.81 25.17
N GLU A 187 17.30 -28.90 24.45
CA GLU A 187 17.79 -28.34 23.20
C GLU A 187 17.64 -26.82 23.19
N ASP A 188 18.70 -26.15 22.74
CA ASP A 188 18.77 -24.71 22.56
C ASP A 188 18.01 -24.31 21.29
N PRO A 189 16.80 -23.72 21.41
CA PRO A 189 15.91 -23.54 20.27
C PRO A 189 16.51 -22.56 19.25
N GLN A 190 16.43 -22.91 17.97
CA GLN A 190 16.89 -22.08 16.87
C GLN A 190 15.84 -21.01 16.54
N VAL A 191 16.21 -19.74 16.67
CA VAL A 191 15.39 -18.60 16.25
C VAL A 191 15.73 -18.28 14.79
N THR A 192 14.73 -18.35 13.92
CA THR A 192 14.89 -18.07 12.48
C THR A 192 14.11 -16.80 12.12
N VAL A 193 14.81 -15.85 11.50
CA VAL A 193 14.24 -14.64 10.92
C VAL A 193 14.41 -14.73 9.40
N GLN A 194 13.31 -14.54 8.67
CA GLN A 194 13.30 -14.52 7.22
C GLN A 194 12.90 -13.13 6.73
N ARG A 195 13.68 -12.55 5.83
CA ARG A 195 13.37 -11.27 5.16
C ARG A 195 13.58 -11.40 3.66
N GLU A 196 12.63 -10.93 2.87
CA GLU A 196 12.78 -10.86 1.40
C GLU A 196 13.37 -9.50 1.00
N VAL A 197 14.41 -9.54 0.16
CA VAL A 197 15.05 -8.36 -0.45
C VAL A 197 14.83 -8.42 -1.96
N GLN A 198 14.38 -7.32 -2.56
CA GLN A 198 14.23 -7.22 -4.01
C GLN A 198 15.41 -6.43 -4.59
N LEU A 199 16.03 -6.98 -5.63
CA LEU A 199 17.16 -6.36 -6.34
C LEU A 199 16.84 -6.27 -7.83
N MET A 200 17.29 -5.20 -8.48
CA MET A 200 17.33 -5.10 -9.94
C MET A 200 18.64 -5.68 -10.43
N LEU A 201 18.59 -6.68 -11.31
CA LEU A 201 19.76 -7.29 -11.93
C LEU A 201 19.71 -7.02 -13.43
N ALA A 202 20.70 -6.30 -13.93
CA ALA A 202 20.91 -6.06 -15.36
C ALA A 202 22.13 -6.87 -15.80
N VAL A 203 21.93 -7.82 -16.71
CA VAL A 203 23.00 -8.68 -17.25
C VAL A 203 23.10 -8.43 -18.75
N SER A 204 24.28 -8.00 -19.20
CA SER A 204 24.61 -7.73 -20.60
C SER A 204 25.67 -8.71 -21.09
N LEU A 205 25.68 -8.95 -22.41
CA LEU A 205 26.75 -9.70 -23.06
C LEU A 205 27.93 -8.75 -23.37
N PRO A 206 29.17 -9.13 -23.06
CA PRO A 206 30.34 -8.28 -23.28
C PRO A 206 30.66 -8.08 -24.76
N ASP A 207 30.35 -9.07 -25.61
CA ASP A 207 30.69 -9.07 -27.03
C ASP A 207 29.47 -9.07 -27.95
N LYS A 208 29.56 -8.29 -29.04
CA LYS A 208 28.49 -8.17 -30.06
C LYS A 208 28.21 -9.46 -30.84
N GLY A 209 29.02 -10.51 -30.66
CA GLY A 209 28.85 -11.83 -31.28
C GLY A 209 28.41 -12.94 -30.32
N ALA A 210 28.24 -12.65 -29.03
CA ALA A 210 27.83 -13.65 -28.05
C ALA A 210 26.34 -14.01 -28.24
N GLN A 211 26.03 -15.30 -28.17
CA GLN A 211 24.66 -15.79 -28.34
C GLN A 211 23.87 -15.65 -27.03
N PRO A 212 22.57 -15.31 -27.09
CA PRO A 212 21.70 -15.31 -25.92
C PRO A 212 21.66 -16.70 -25.25
N GLY A 213 21.71 -16.73 -23.92
CA GLY A 213 21.71 -17.98 -23.16
C GLY A 213 21.01 -17.83 -21.81
N ALA A 214 20.78 -18.97 -21.15
CA ALA A 214 20.31 -18.98 -19.77
C ALA A 214 21.52 -18.80 -18.82
N ALA A 215 21.45 -17.84 -17.91
CA ALA A 215 22.38 -17.66 -16.81
C ALA A 215 21.72 -18.07 -15.50
N GLU A 216 22.46 -18.78 -14.65
CA GLU A 216 21.99 -19.07 -13.30
C GLU A 216 22.34 -17.92 -12.35
N VAL A 217 21.41 -17.61 -11.45
CA VAL A 217 21.60 -16.56 -10.44
C VAL A 217 21.91 -17.23 -9.12
N GLU A 218 23.16 -17.13 -8.70
CA GLU A 218 23.59 -17.54 -7.36
C GLU A 218 23.69 -16.30 -6.45
N ALA A 219 23.23 -16.43 -5.21
CA ALA A 219 23.35 -15.40 -4.19
C ALA A 219 24.12 -15.94 -2.99
N SER A 220 25.28 -15.33 -2.69
CA SER A 220 26.07 -15.63 -1.49
C SER A 220 26.07 -14.43 -0.57
N CYS A 221 25.72 -14.64 0.71
CA CYS A 221 25.55 -13.56 1.69
C CYS A 221 26.07 -13.93 3.08
N ALA A 222 27.35 -14.24 3.26
CA ALA A 222 27.89 -14.50 4.60
C ALA A 222 27.69 -13.27 5.53
N PRO A 223 27.27 -13.44 6.81
CA PRO A 223 27.07 -14.69 7.56
C PRO A 223 25.68 -15.34 7.45
N PHE A 224 24.79 -14.82 6.60
CA PHE A 224 23.41 -15.28 6.43
C PHE A 224 23.27 -16.27 5.26
N THR A 225 22.14 -16.98 5.20
CA THR A 225 21.80 -17.81 4.03
C THR A 225 20.92 -16.99 3.11
N CYS A 226 21.38 -16.73 1.89
CA CYS A 226 20.57 -16.12 0.84
C CYS A 226 20.11 -17.19 -0.14
N LEU A 227 18.80 -17.29 -0.37
CA LEU A 227 18.23 -18.14 -1.39
C LEU A 227 17.63 -17.27 -2.51
N PRO A 228 18.20 -17.30 -3.73
CA PRO A 228 17.57 -16.63 -4.86
C PRO A 228 16.27 -17.37 -5.21
N ARG A 229 15.16 -16.64 -5.36
CA ARG A 229 13.89 -17.24 -5.78
C ARG A 229 13.80 -17.47 -7.29
N LEU A 230 14.64 -16.81 -8.06
CA LEU A 230 14.74 -16.99 -9.51
C LEU A 230 16.15 -17.54 -9.78
N THR A 231 16.24 -18.81 -10.15
CA THR A 231 17.53 -19.51 -10.32
C THR A 231 18.09 -19.42 -11.73
N SER A 232 17.28 -19.09 -12.74
CA SER A 232 17.73 -18.96 -14.14
C SER A 232 17.08 -17.76 -14.81
N MET A 233 17.86 -16.98 -15.57
CA MET A 233 17.43 -15.81 -16.34
C MET A 233 18.01 -15.85 -17.75
N LEU A 234 17.30 -15.28 -18.73
CA LEU A 234 17.81 -15.13 -20.08
C LEU A 234 18.77 -13.94 -20.15
N VAL A 235 19.88 -14.06 -20.86
CA VAL A 235 20.86 -13.00 -21.07
C VAL A 235 20.89 -12.62 -22.55
N PRO A 236 20.85 -11.32 -22.92
CA PRO A 236 20.78 -10.15 -22.03
C PRO A 236 19.38 -9.92 -21.45
N SER A 237 19.29 -9.49 -20.18
CA SER A 237 18.03 -9.04 -19.60
C SER A 237 18.20 -8.09 -18.42
N GLU A 238 17.11 -7.37 -18.12
CA GLU A 238 16.95 -6.56 -16.92
C GLU A 238 15.74 -7.11 -16.14
N GLN A 239 16.00 -7.74 -14.99
CA GLN A 239 14.96 -8.42 -14.23
C GLN A 239 15.03 -8.10 -12.74
N ARG A 240 13.87 -8.15 -12.08
CA ARG A 240 13.75 -8.08 -10.62
C ARG A 240 13.97 -9.46 -10.02
N VAL A 241 15.07 -9.63 -9.30
CA VAL A 241 15.36 -10.85 -8.54
C VAL A 241 14.93 -10.64 -7.09
N ARG A 242 14.30 -11.66 -6.49
CA ARG A 242 14.00 -11.69 -5.05
C ARG A 242 14.98 -12.62 -4.36
N ILE A 243 15.65 -12.12 -3.34
CA ILE A 243 16.55 -12.90 -2.48
C ILE A 243 15.89 -13.03 -1.12
N ALA A 244 15.63 -14.26 -0.69
CA ALA A 244 15.24 -14.53 0.69
C ALA A 244 16.49 -14.60 1.55
N VAL A 245 16.63 -13.67 2.49
CA VAL A 245 17.69 -13.69 3.52
C VAL A 245 17.13 -14.41 4.73
N ILE A 246 17.74 -15.55 5.06
CA ILE A 246 17.41 -16.35 6.22
C ILE A 246 18.56 -16.22 7.21
N ALA A 247 18.24 -15.65 8.38
CA ALA A 247 19.12 -15.60 9.51
C ALA A 247 18.60 -16.58 10.56
N SER A 248 19.38 -17.59 10.91
CA SER A 248 19.05 -18.48 12.00
C SER A 248 20.15 -18.46 13.02
N THR A 249 19.82 -18.21 14.28
CA THR A 249 20.78 -18.28 15.37
C THR A 249 20.18 -19.05 16.53
N ARG A 250 21.03 -19.69 17.32
CA ARG A 250 20.55 -20.36 18.53
C ARG A 250 20.17 -19.31 19.58
N ARG A 251 19.13 -19.60 20.37
CA ARG A 251 18.67 -18.67 21.40
C ARG A 251 19.76 -18.34 22.42
N SER A 252 20.66 -19.27 22.74
CA SER A 252 21.84 -19.03 23.58
C SER A 252 22.89 -18.09 22.97
N LYS A 253 22.90 -17.94 21.64
CA LYS A 253 23.82 -17.06 20.89
C LYS A 253 23.22 -15.68 20.64
N LEU A 254 21.91 -15.50 20.82
CA LEU A 254 21.36 -14.17 21.01
C LEU A 254 21.97 -13.67 22.32
N GLY A 255 22.57 -12.47 22.30
CA GLY A 255 23.15 -11.88 23.50
C GLY A 255 22.14 -11.73 24.63
N ALA A 256 22.53 -11.06 25.71
CA ALA A 256 21.58 -10.76 26.79
C ALA A 256 20.29 -10.15 26.22
N ALA A 257 19.14 -10.57 26.76
CA ALA A 257 17.86 -10.02 26.37
C ALA A 257 17.94 -8.48 26.43
N PRO A 258 17.40 -7.76 25.43
CA PRO A 258 17.50 -6.31 25.40
C PRO A 258 16.97 -5.75 26.72
N SER A 259 17.71 -4.81 27.30
CA SER A 259 17.30 -4.18 28.56
C SER A 259 15.94 -3.48 28.37
N ALA A 260 15.21 -3.27 29.47
CA ALA A 260 13.95 -2.52 29.42
C ALA A 260 14.12 -1.15 28.74
N GLU A 261 15.27 -0.50 28.93
CA GLU A 261 15.62 0.76 28.27
C GLU A 261 15.80 0.62 26.75
N GLN A 262 16.45 -0.46 26.28
CA GLN A 262 16.60 -0.76 24.85
C GLN A 262 15.25 -1.07 24.18
N LEU A 263 14.36 -1.77 24.88
CA LEU A 263 13.01 -2.04 24.41
C LEU A 263 12.19 -0.74 24.31
N VAL A 264 12.28 0.15 25.29
CA VAL A 264 11.62 1.47 25.24
C VAL A 264 12.13 2.32 24.07
N ALA A 265 13.44 2.31 23.81
CA ALA A 265 14.02 3.01 22.66
C ALA A 265 13.50 2.43 21.33
N PHE A 266 13.46 1.10 21.20
CA PHE A 266 12.93 0.43 20.01
C PHE A 266 11.44 0.73 19.79
N GLU A 267 10.63 0.67 20.84
CA GLU A 267 9.21 1.03 20.77
C GLU A 267 9.00 2.47 20.33
N LYS A 268 9.82 3.40 20.85
CA LYS A 268 9.76 4.80 20.47
C LYS A 268 10.02 4.97 18.97
N VAL A 269 11.08 4.35 18.44
CA VAL A 269 11.41 4.39 17.00
C VAL A 269 10.29 3.78 16.18
N ALA A 270 9.77 2.60 16.55
CA ALA A 270 8.67 1.95 15.85
C ALA A 270 7.38 2.81 15.83
N ARG A 271 7.08 3.52 16.93
CA ARG A 271 5.95 4.48 16.98
C ARG A 271 6.18 5.66 16.05
N GLU A 272 7.38 6.21 16.02
CA GLU A 272 7.73 7.34 15.14
C GLU A 272 7.63 6.93 13.67
N GLU A 273 8.14 5.75 13.29
CA GLU A 273 8.01 5.19 11.95
C GLU A 273 6.55 4.96 11.54
N ARG A 274 5.74 4.39 12.43
CA ARG A 274 4.29 4.20 12.18
C ARG A 274 3.57 5.54 11.96
N GLN A 275 3.89 6.54 12.77
CA GLN A 275 3.32 7.88 12.61
C GLN A 275 3.73 8.52 11.28
N GLN A 276 4.99 8.35 10.88
CA GLN A 276 5.51 8.82 9.58
C GLN A 276 4.75 8.13 8.44
N ALA A 277 4.62 6.81 8.50
CA ALA A 277 3.90 6.00 7.51
C ALA A 277 2.44 6.45 7.40
N ALA A 278 1.69 6.52 8.50
CA ALA A 278 0.28 6.93 8.51
C ALA A 278 0.05 8.31 7.86
N ARG A 279 0.99 9.24 8.05
CA ARG A 279 0.94 10.55 7.39
C ARG A 279 1.11 10.43 5.87
N VAL A 280 2.10 9.69 5.41
CA VAL A 280 2.33 9.48 3.97
C VAL A 280 1.16 8.74 3.32
N LEU A 281 0.65 7.69 3.97
CA LEU A 281 -0.49 6.93 3.46
C LEU A 281 -1.72 7.84 3.28
N ARG A 282 -1.91 8.81 4.17
CA ARG A 282 -2.96 9.83 4.02
C ARG A 282 -2.74 10.69 2.78
N ASP A 283 -1.52 11.15 2.55
CA ASP A 283 -1.18 11.98 1.38
C ASP A 283 -1.40 11.19 0.08
N ALA A 284 -0.97 9.92 0.04
CA ALA A 284 -1.18 9.01 -1.09
C ALA A 284 -2.67 8.74 -1.37
N LYS A 285 -3.49 8.57 -0.32
CA LYS A 285 -4.96 8.47 -0.49
C LYS A 285 -5.54 9.75 -1.09
N GLY A 286 -5.03 10.92 -0.68
CA GLY A 286 -5.42 12.22 -1.25
C GLY A 286 -5.08 12.32 -2.74
N VAL A 287 -3.89 11.87 -3.12
CA VAL A 287 -3.45 11.78 -4.52
C VAL A 287 -4.38 10.89 -5.34
N ILE A 288 -4.64 9.66 -4.89
CA ILE A 288 -5.52 8.73 -5.63
C ILE A 288 -6.94 9.28 -5.74
N ALA A 289 -7.44 9.92 -4.68
CA ALA A 289 -8.75 10.55 -4.68
C ALA A 289 -8.88 11.64 -5.77
N ILE A 290 -7.87 12.51 -5.94
CA ILE A 290 -7.96 13.55 -6.97
C ILE A 290 -7.87 12.99 -8.38
N LEU A 291 -7.13 11.90 -8.61
CA LEU A 291 -7.13 11.23 -9.91
C LEU A 291 -8.53 10.74 -10.27
N GLY A 292 -9.25 10.16 -9.30
CA GLY A 292 -10.64 9.76 -9.47
C GLY A 292 -11.60 10.92 -9.73
N ILE A 293 -11.41 12.04 -9.02
CA ILE A 293 -12.18 13.27 -9.23
C ILE A 293 -11.93 13.83 -10.64
N THR A 294 -10.68 13.89 -11.09
CA THR A 294 -10.32 14.36 -12.43
C THR A 294 -10.89 13.45 -13.50
N ALA A 295 -10.76 12.13 -13.36
CA ALA A 295 -11.32 11.19 -14.33
C ALA A 295 -12.85 11.30 -14.44
N SER A 296 -13.54 11.57 -13.32
CA SER A 296 -14.98 11.86 -13.29
C SER A 296 -15.31 13.17 -14.01
N ALA A 297 -14.56 14.25 -13.74
CA ALA A 297 -14.73 15.54 -14.42
C ALA A 297 -14.53 15.42 -15.93
N CYS A 298 -13.45 14.77 -16.37
CA CYS A 298 -13.17 14.51 -17.77
C CYS A 298 -14.26 13.67 -18.45
N LYS A 299 -14.83 12.67 -17.75
CA LYS A 299 -15.94 11.89 -18.27
C LYS A 299 -17.18 12.75 -18.51
N SER A 300 -17.53 13.62 -17.57
CA SER A 300 -18.68 14.54 -17.72
C SER A 300 -18.48 15.53 -18.86
N LEU A 301 -17.24 15.99 -19.07
CA LEU A 301 -16.87 16.92 -20.14
C LEU A 301 -16.54 16.22 -21.47
N GLN A 302 -16.62 14.89 -21.52
CA GLN A 302 -16.27 14.06 -22.70
C GLN A 302 -14.84 14.31 -23.24
N LEU A 303 -13.92 14.72 -22.38
CA LEU A 303 -12.54 15.03 -22.75
C LEU A 303 -11.64 13.78 -22.74
N GLN A 304 -10.66 13.78 -23.66
CA GLN A 304 -9.65 12.73 -23.81
C GLN A 304 -8.24 13.32 -23.71
N LEU A 305 -7.93 13.93 -22.56
CA LEU A 305 -6.60 14.49 -22.29
C LEU A 305 -5.73 13.48 -21.52
N PRO A 306 -4.39 13.60 -21.55
CA PRO A 306 -3.51 12.75 -20.74
C PRO A 306 -3.82 12.81 -19.24
N VAL A 307 -4.22 13.97 -18.72
CA VAL A 307 -4.69 14.13 -17.33
C VAL A 307 -5.99 13.36 -17.01
N CYS A 308 -6.73 12.90 -18.03
CA CYS A 308 -8.05 12.26 -17.91
C CYS A 308 -8.03 10.74 -17.77
N VAL A 309 -6.85 10.14 -17.51
CA VAL A 309 -6.58 8.70 -17.29
C VAL A 309 -7.81 7.80 -17.43
N SER A 310 -7.98 7.21 -18.62
CA SER A 310 -9.18 6.44 -18.97
C SER A 310 -9.42 5.26 -18.02
N ALA A 311 -8.34 4.62 -17.54
CA ALA A 311 -8.39 3.50 -16.59
C ALA A 311 -9.04 3.87 -15.23
N LEU A 312 -9.04 5.15 -14.87
CA LEU A 312 -9.60 5.67 -13.62
C LEU A 312 -11.03 6.21 -13.78
N ARG A 313 -11.62 6.17 -14.98
CA ARG A 313 -13.01 6.58 -15.23
C ARG A 313 -14.04 5.73 -14.48
N ARG A 314 -13.65 4.53 -14.03
CA ARG A 314 -14.49 3.64 -13.23
C ARG A 314 -14.26 3.92 -11.74
N PRO A 315 -15.28 4.37 -10.98
CA PRO A 315 -15.12 4.65 -9.54
C PRO A 315 -14.58 3.46 -8.74
N ALA A 316 -14.91 2.23 -9.13
CA ALA A 316 -14.43 1.02 -8.48
C ALA A 316 -12.90 0.84 -8.53
N ALA A 317 -12.24 1.36 -9.59
CA ALA A 317 -10.80 1.23 -9.76
C ALA A 317 -10.03 2.13 -8.77
N VAL A 318 -10.54 3.36 -8.55
CA VAL A 318 -10.03 4.30 -7.54
C VAL A 318 -10.29 3.76 -6.14
N ALA A 319 -11.50 3.24 -5.89
CA ALA A 319 -11.86 2.66 -4.60
C ALA A 319 -10.96 1.47 -4.23
N ALA A 320 -10.61 0.61 -5.20
CA ALA A 320 -9.73 -0.53 -4.96
C ALA A 320 -8.33 -0.11 -4.47
N ALA A 321 -7.75 0.94 -5.07
CA ALA A 321 -6.44 1.45 -4.64
C ALA A 321 -6.50 2.11 -3.26
N VAL A 322 -7.56 2.88 -2.96
CA VAL A 322 -7.76 3.45 -1.61
C VAL A 322 -7.95 2.35 -0.56
N HIS A 323 -8.76 1.34 -0.85
CA HIS A 323 -8.98 0.21 0.04
C HIS A 323 -7.69 -0.59 0.31
N ALA A 324 -6.83 -0.78 -0.70
CA ALA A 324 -5.54 -1.43 -0.50
C ALA A 324 -4.65 -0.68 0.51
N ILE A 325 -4.67 0.66 0.48
CA ILE A 325 -3.96 1.48 1.46
C ILE A 325 -4.63 1.40 2.84
N ASP A 326 -5.96 1.43 2.92
CA ASP A 326 -6.68 1.29 4.20
C ASP A 326 -6.40 -0.06 4.88
N GLU A 327 -6.34 -1.15 4.11
CA GLU A 327 -6.03 -2.48 4.64
C GLU A 327 -4.56 -2.57 5.11
N PHE A 328 -3.63 -1.96 4.37
CA PHE A 328 -2.24 -1.84 4.81
C PHE A 328 -2.13 -1.05 6.13
N ASP A 329 -2.77 0.11 6.22
CA ASP A 329 -2.77 0.98 7.40
C ASP A 329 -3.38 0.28 8.62
N THR A 330 -4.47 -0.47 8.44
CA THR A 330 -5.09 -1.21 9.54
C THR A 330 -4.26 -2.39 10.03
N ARG A 331 -3.64 -3.18 9.14
CA ARG A 331 -2.82 -4.32 9.56
C ARG A 331 -1.50 -3.91 10.19
N PHE A 332 -0.79 -2.96 9.59
CA PHE A 332 0.50 -2.50 10.12
C PHE A 332 0.37 -1.43 11.22
N GLY A 333 -0.77 -0.75 11.29
CA GLY A 333 -1.10 0.21 12.34
C GLY A 333 -1.77 -0.38 13.58
N ARG A 334 -2.38 -1.58 13.50
CA ARG A 334 -3.02 -2.27 14.65
C ARG A 334 -2.34 -3.55 15.12
N SER A 335 -1.17 -3.89 14.59
CA SER A 335 -0.40 -5.04 15.08
C SER A 335 0.00 -4.80 16.54
N GLU A 336 -0.64 -5.56 17.45
CA GLU A 336 -0.28 -5.86 18.86
C GLU A 336 -0.86 -4.98 19.99
N THR A 337 -2.18 -4.75 20.00
CA THR A 337 -2.89 -4.44 21.27
C THR A 337 -4.19 -5.22 21.50
N GLU A 338 -4.41 -6.32 20.76
CA GLU A 338 -5.46 -7.30 21.09
C GLU A 338 -4.83 -8.67 21.31
#